data_AF-A0A949SYX5-F1
#
_entry.id   AF-A0A949SYX5-F1
#
_cell.length_a   1.000
_cell.length_b   1.000
_cell.length_c   1.000
_cell.angle_alpha   90.00
_cell.angle_beta   90.00
_cell.angle_gamma   90.00
#
_symmetry.space_group_name_H-M   'P 1'
#
loop_
_entity.id
_entity.type
_entity.pdbx_description
1 polymer ?
#
loop_
_entity_poly.entity_id
_entity_poly.type
_entity_poly.pdbx_seq_one_letter_code
_entity_poly.pdbx_strand_id
1 'polypeptide(L)'
;MSYDRKPAYGPKKTPPKQAAPEPAKEPSAEELERERQHEALVARGRAYGEANPRLTDLENYPREAFAGPGRRLLAFMIDCVAVMPTMLIIAWMLGALPGQETGIFGLDPRYTKLASKIAQFLLYDFYFVGMLHVWGRTWGVMLARYSIVRRDLGKPTKGMARGRYWATVLSIMPLGLGLLWVLGHKHKRGWHDLMAGTYAVKRSHLIGDLAAAAETPQGETAEQFKERHNAERGIIVLNLLLFAPGMILVGIGGYIANKLGLMKPGSEEIPASLQALEE
;
A
#
# COMPACT_ATOMS: atom_id res chain seq x y z
N MET A 1 -29.37 52.08 38.12
CA MET A 1 -28.44 50.94 38.08
C MET A 1 -28.25 50.56 36.61
N SER A 2 -27.27 51.15 35.93
CA SER A 2 -27.03 51.01 34.49
C SER A 2 -25.83 50.10 34.29
N TYR A 3 -26.00 49.00 33.54
CA TYR A 3 -24.92 48.08 33.20
C TYR A 3 -24.17 48.60 31.97
N ASP A 4 -22.95 49.08 32.18
CA ASP A 4 -22.04 49.51 31.12
C ASP A 4 -21.25 48.30 30.59
N ARG A 5 -21.56 47.82 29.37
CA ARG A 5 -20.79 46.76 28.70
C ARG A 5 -19.70 47.41 27.84
N LYS A 6 -18.45 47.28 28.25
CA LYS A 6 -17.30 47.58 27.37
C LYS A 6 -17.19 46.53 26.25
N PRO A 7 -16.93 46.91 24.99
CA PRO A 7 -16.64 45.95 23.93
C PRO A 7 -15.22 45.41 24.06
N ALA A 8 -15.10 44.08 24.09
CA ALA A 8 -13.82 43.36 24.03
C ALA A 8 -13.41 43.19 22.57
N TYR A 9 -12.68 44.15 22.00
CA TYR A 9 -11.95 43.96 20.75
C TYR A 9 -10.63 44.74 20.80
N GLY A 10 -9.54 44.04 21.13
CA GLY A 10 -8.19 44.51 20.85
C GLY A 10 -7.87 44.38 19.35
N PRO A 11 -6.86 45.09 18.84
CA PRO A 11 -6.52 45.05 17.42
C PRO A 11 -6.17 43.63 16.99
N LYS A 12 -6.80 43.15 15.90
CA LYS A 12 -6.49 41.86 15.28
C LYS A 12 -5.00 41.87 14.89
N LYS A 13 -4.21 40.96 15.47
CA LYS A 13 -2.83 40.70 15.01
C LYS A 13 -2.89 40.30 13.54
N THR A 14 -2.24 41.06 12.68
CA THR A 14 -2.04 40.70 11.28
C THR A 14 -1.32 39.35 11.22
N PRO A 15 -1.79 38.36 10.45
CA PRO A 15 -1.06 37.11 10.30
C PRO A 15 0.33 37.41 9.73
N PRO A 16 1.38 36.68 10.16
CA PRO A 16 2.71 36.87 9.58
C PRO A 16 2.61 36.67 8.07
N LYS A 17 3.17 37.62 7.29
CA LYS A 17 3.35 37.46 5.85
C LYS A 17 4.01 36.10 5.62
N GLN A 18 3.31 35.17 4.98
CA GLN A 18 3.93 33.97 4.45
C GLN A 18 5.10 34.43 3.59
N ALA A 19 6.32 34.00 3.95
CA ALA A 19 7.47 34.20 3.08
C ALA A 19 7.09 33.65 1.71
N ALA A 20 7.38 34.40 0.64
CA ALA A 20 7.19 33.92 -0.71
C ALA A 20 7.85 32.54 -0.83
N PRO A 21 7.18 31.54 -1.42
CA PRO A 21 7.80 30.22 -1.60
C PRO A 21 9.14 30.44 -2.30
N GLU A 22 10.20 29.87 -1.72
CA GLU A 22 11.53 29.86 -2.30
C GLU A 22 11.41 29.40 -3.76
N PRO A 23 12.04 30.08 -4.74
CA PRO A 23 11.94 29.71 -6.14
C PRO A 23 12.30 28.23 -6.27
N ALA A 24 11.35 27.42 -6.75
CA ALA A 24 11.53 26.00 -6.90
C ALA A 24 12.81 25.76 -7.71
N LYS A 25 13.77 25.02 -7.14
CA LYS A 25 14.97 24.61 -7.87
C LYS A 25 14.54 24.00 -9.21
N GLU A 26 15.17 24.44 -10.29
CA GLU A 26 14.95 23.84 -11.62
C GLU A 26 15.14 22.33 -11.52
N PRO A 27 14.22 21.53 -12.09
CA PRO A 27 14.31 20.08 -12.03
C PRO A 27 15.59 19.61 -12.73
N SER A 28 16.22 18.60 -12.14
CA SER A 28 17.41 17.99 -12.73
C SER A 28 17.08 17.32 -14.07
N ALA A 29 18.09 17.18 -14.95
CA ALA A 29 17.92 16.50 -16.23
C ALA A 29 17.38 15.06 -16.07
N GLU A 30 17.74 14.37 -14.99
CA GLU A 30 17.21 13.04 -14.67
C GLU A 30 15.72 13.06 -14.30
N GLU A 31 15.26 14.08 -13.57
CA GLU A 31 13.85 14.22 -13.21
C GLU A 31 13.00 14.47 -14.46
N LEU A 32 13.45 15.35 -15.35
CA LEU A 32 12.80 15.63 -16.64
C LEU A 32 12.75 14.40 -17.55
N GLU A 33 13.79 13.56 -17.55
CA GLU A 33 13.78 12.30 -18.31
C GLU A 33 12.78 11.30 -17.72
N ARG A 34 12.72 11.16 -16.39
CA ARG A 34 11.73 10.28 -15.72
C ARG A 34 10.30 10.73 -15.96
N GLU A 35 10.04 12.04 -15.92
CA GLU A 35 8.73 12.62 -16.24
C GLU A 35 8.32 12.28 -17.68
N ARG A 36 9.20 12.51 -18.66
CA ARG A 36 8.94 12.15 -20.06
C ARG A 36 8.69 10.65 -20.26
N GLN A 37 9.47 9.79 -19.60
CA GLN A 37 9.26 8.35 -19.65
C GLN A 37 7.91 7.94 -19.05
N HIS A 38 7.52 8.56 -17.93
CA HIS A 38 6.22 8.33 -17.30
C HIS A 38 5.06 8.79 -18.19
N GLU A 39 5.15 9.97 -18.79
CA GLU A 39 4.15 10.47 -19.74
C GLU A 39 4.00 9.55 -20.96
N ALA A 40 5.12 9.10 -21.53
CA ALA A 40 5.12 8.16 -22.66
C ALA A 40 4.50 6.80 -22.28
N LEU A 41 4.80 6.30 -21.07
CA LEU A 41 4.20 5.07 -20.52
C LEU A 41 2.68 5.20 -20.39
N VAL A 42 2.21 6.31 -19.81
CA VAL A 42 0.78 6.60 -19.62
C VAL A 42 0.07 6.76 -20.96
N ALA A 43 0.66 7.50 -21.90
CA ALA A 43 0.11 7.68 -23.24
C ALA A 43 -0.02 6.34 -23.99
N ARG A 44 1.03 5.50 -23.93
CA ARG A 44 1.00 4.14 -24.50
C ARG A 44 -0.09 3.29 -23.85
N GLY A 45 -0.21 3.32 -22.52
CA GLY A 45 -1.25 2.60 -21.78
C GLY A 45 -2.66 3.04 -22.18
N ARG A 46 -2.90 4.34 -22.31
CA ARG A 46 -4.21 4.86 -22.74
C ARG A 46 -4.57 4.40 -24.16
N ALA A 47 -3.66 4.59 -25.11
CA ALA A 47 -3.86 4.15 -26.49
C ALA A 47 -4.09 2.63 -26.56
N TYR A 48 -3.33 1.84 -25.79
CA TYR A 48 -3.49 0.40 -25.73
C TYR A 48 -4.83 -0.03 -25.11
N GLY A 49 -5.28 0.67 -24.06
CA GLY A 49 -6.57 0.43 -23.42
C GLY A 49 -7.76 0.80 -24.30
N GLU A 50 -7.64 1.87 -25.09
CA GLU A 50 -8.64 2.25 -26.10
C GLU A 50 -8.74 1.22 -27.22
N ALA A 51 -7.60 0.69 -27.68
CA ALA A 51 -7.56 -0.38 -28.68
C ALA A 51 -8.08 -1.72 -28.13
N ASN A 52 -7.90 -1.98 -26.83
CA ASN A 52 -8.25 -3.25 -26.18
C ASN A 52 -9.14 -3.05 -24.94
N PRO A 53 -10.43 -2.64 -25.09
CA PRO A 53 -11.27 -2.29 -23.96
C PRO A 53 -11.44 -3.42 -22.94
N ARG A 54 -11.43 -4.68 -23.40
CA ARG A 54 -11.58 -5.86 -22.53
C ARG A 54 -10.45 -5.98 -21.51
N LEU A 55 -9.25 -5.54 -21.87
CA LEU A 55 -8.08 -5.59 -20.97
C LEU A 55 -8.12 -4.52 -19.88
N THR A 56 -8.98 -3.49 -19.99
CA THR A 56 -9.09 -2.41 -19.00
C THR A 56 -9.99 -2.76 -17.81
N ASP A 57 -10.77 -3.85 -17.91
CA ASP A 57 -11.66 -4.33 -16.85
C ASP A 57 -11.28 -5.75 -16.41
N LEU A 58 -10.85 -5.86 -15.16
CA LEU A 58 -10.47 -7.14 -14.55
C LEU A 58 -11.61 -8.18 -14.49
N GLU A 59 -12.87 -7.79 -14.64
CA GLU A 59 -13.95 -8.77 -14.73
C GLU A 59 -13.84 -9.66 -15.98
N ASN A 60 -13.13 -9.22 -17.03
CA ASN A 60 -12.88 -10.01 -18.24
C ASN A 60 -11.67 -10.96 -18.10
N TYR A 61 -10.87 -10.82 -17.05
CA TYR A 61 -9.64 -11.59 -16.90
C TYR A 61 -9.96 -13.03 -16.49
N PRO A 62 -9.19 -14.01 -16.99
CA PRO A 62 -9.42 -15.40 -16.65
C PRO A 62 -9.00 -15.69 -15.21
N ARG A 63 -9.59 -16.73 -14.61
CA ARG A 63 -9.43 -17.06 -13.18
C ARG A 63 -7.97 -17.25 -12.76
N GLU A 64 -7.13 -17.77 -13.65
CA GLU A 64 -5.71 -17.97 -13.42
C GLU A 64 -4.97 -16.66 -13.20
N ALA A 65 -5.41 -15.54 -13.77
CA ALA A 65 -4.79 -14.22 -13.60
C ALA A 65 -4.73 -13.79 -12.14
N PHE A 66 -5.64 -14.28 -11.30
CA PHE A 66 -5.75 -13.91 -9.91
C PHE A 66 -4.89 -14.77 -8.98
N ALA A 67 -4.39 -14.14 -7.91
CA ALA A 67 -3.58 -14.78 -6.89
C ALA A 67 -4.43 -15.76 -6.05
N GLY A 68 -4.03 -17.02 -6.06
CA GLY A 68 -4.65 -18.07 -5.25
C GLY A 68 -4.30 -18.01 -3.77
N PRO A 69 -4.91 -18.88 -2.95
CA PRO A 69 -4.75 -18.87 -1.49
C PRO A 69 -3.29 -19.09 -1.07
N GLY A 70 -2.53 -19.97 -1.73
CA GLY A 70 -1.13 -20.24 -1.39
C GLY A 70 -0.23 -19.02 -1.55
N ARG A 71 -0.40 -18.22 -2.62
CA ARG A 71 0.37 -16.97 -2.81
C ARG A 71 0.01 -15.92 -1.76
N ARG A 72 -1.26 -15.84 -1.38
CA ARG A 72 -1.75 -14.94 -0.34
C ARG A 72 -1.24 -15.34 1.04
N LEU A 73 -1.19 -16.65 1.33
CA LEU A 73 -0.60 -17.19 2.55
C LEU A 73 0.90 -16.91 2.61
N LEU A 74 1.63 -17.13 1.50
CA LEU A 74 3.06 -16.79 1.41
C LEU A 74 3.29 -15.30 1.68
N ALA A 75 2.50 -14.41 1.04
CA ALA A 75 2.59 -12.98 1.31
C ALA A 75 2.37 -12.65 2.78
N PHE A 76 1.34 -13.24 3.40
CA PHE A 76 1.06 -13.04 4.82
C PHE A 76 2.23 -13.49 5.71
N MET A 77 2.83 -14.66 5.44
CA MET A 77 4.00 -15.14 6.19
C MET A 77 5.19 -14.19 6.08
N ILE A 78 5.46 -13.65 4.89
CA ILE A 78 6.55 -12.69 4.68
C ILE A 78 6.24 -11.36 5.39
N ASP A 79 4.99 -10.89 5.30
CA ASP A 79 4.56 -9.68 6.02
C ASP A 79 4.69 -9.85 7.54
N CYS A 80 4.42 -11.04 8.09
CA CYS A 80 4.69 -11.34 9.50
C CYS A 80 6.17 -11.17 9.84
N VAL A 81 7.09 -11.71 9.04
CA VAL A 81 8.54 -11.57 9.27
C VAL A 81 8.98 -10.11 9.15
N ALA A 82 8.41 -9.36 8.20
CA ALA A 82 8.79 -7.97 7.99
C ALA A 82 8.32 -7.03 9.12
N VAL A 83 7.15 -7.28 9.69
CA VAL A 83 6.52 -6.37 10.68
C VAL A 83 6.82 -6.78 12.12
N MET A 84 6.94 -8.08 12.40
CA MET A 84 7.04 -8.62 13.77
C MET A 84 8.22 -8.07 14.57
N PRO A 85 9.45 -7.93 14.04
CA PRO A 85 10.57 -7.37 14.81
C PRO A 85 10.28 -5.98 15.37
N THR A 86 9.73 -5.07 14.56
CA THR A 86 9.33 -3.74 15.04
C THR A 86 8.23 -3.83 16.09
N MET A 87 7.24 -4.71 15.91
CA MET A 87 6.19 -4.92 16.91
C MET A 87 6.74 -5.40 18.26
N LEU A 88 7.75 -6.27 18.24
CA LEU A 88 8.42 -6.77 19.44
C LEU A 88 9.28 -5.69 20.11
N ILE A 89 10.00 -4.89 19.32
CA ILE A 89 10.77 -3.75 19.85
C ILE A 89 9.84 -2.77 20.55
N ILE A 90 8.72 -2.39 19.92
CA ILE A 90 7.74 -1.49 20.54
C ILE A 90 7.12 -2.12 21.81
N ALA A 91 6.80 -3.42 21.78
CA ALA A 91 6.28 -4.12 22.96
C ALA A 91 7.30 -4.11 24.12
N TRP A 92 8.58 -4.36 23.82
CA TRP A 92 9.66 -4.31 24.80
C TRP A 92 9.87 -2.89 25.35
N MET A 93 9.91 -1.87 24.49
CA MET A 93 10.04 -0.47 24.91
C MET A 93 8.92 -0.03 25.86
N LEU A 94 7.71 -0.56 25.65
CA LEU A 94 6.54 -0.24 26.47
C LEU A 94 6.36 -1.14 27.71
N GLY A 95 7.19 -2.16 27.93
CA GLY A 95 7.01 -3.06 29.08
C GLY A 95 5.90 -4.09 28.90
N ALA A 96 5.60 -4.49 27.67
CA ALA A 96 4.46 -5.36 27.34
C ALA A 96 4.86 -6.80 26.97
N LEU A 97 6.15 -7.15 27.04
CA LEU A 97 6.59 -8.54 26.87
C LEU A 97 6.29 -9.39 28.11
N PRO A 98 6.06 -10.70 27.96
CA PRO A 98 5.89 -11.60 29.09
C PRO A 98 7.09 -11.53 30.06
N GLY A 99 6.83 -11.32 31.36
CA GLY A 99 7.86 -11.24 32.40
C GLY A 99 8.54 -9.88 32.55
N GLN A 100 8.09 -8.84 31.84
CA GLN A 100 8.64 -7.49 31.97
C GLN A 100 7.82 -6.66 32.96
N GLU A 101 8.48 -6.14 34.00
CA GLU A 101 7.85 -5.31 35.02
C GLU A 101 7.66 -3.85 34.57
N THR A 102 8.62 -3.30 33.82
CA THR A 102 8.58 -1.90 33.35
C THR A 102 9.19 -1.74 31.95
N GLY A 103 8.68 -0.77 31.20
CA GLY A 103 9.27 -0.32 29.94
C GLY A 103 10.24 0.85 30.11
N ILE A 104 10.89 1.26 29.02
CA ILE A 104 11.85 2.38 29.00
C ILE A 104 11.17 3.71 29.35
N PHE A 105 9.88 3.83 29.03
CA PHE A 105 9.09 5.03 29.30
C PHE A 105 8.49 5.09 30.72
N GLY A 106 8.74 4.09 31.56
CA GLY A 106 8.22 4.07 32.94
C GLY A 106 6.69 4.10 33.03
N LEU A 107 5.98 3.62 32.01
CA LEU A 107 4.52 3.55 32.00
C LEU A 107 4.03 2.59 33.08
N ASP A 108 2.91 2.94 33.71
CA ASP A 108 2.26 2.10 34.72
C ASP A 108 1.85 0.74 34.11
N PRO A 109 2.25 -0.41 34.71
CA PRO A 109 1.96 -1.75 34.20
C PRO A 109 0.48 -2.04 33.94
N ARG A 110 -0.43 -1.31 34.62
CA ARG A 110 -1.88 -1.45 34.39
C ARG A 110 -2.31 -1.04 32.98
N TYR A 111 -1.57 -0.11 32.36
CA TYR A 111 -1.90 0.43 31.03
C TYR A 111 -0.97 -0.06 29.92
N THR A 112 0.21 -0.63 30.24
CA THR A 112 1.22 -1.02 29.24
C THR A 112 0.71 -2.01 28.21
N LYS A 113 -0.05 -3.03 28.63
CA LYS A 113 -0.58 -4.06 27.71
C LYS A 113 -1.56 -3.46 26.70
N LEU A 114 -2.51 -2.64 27.17
CA LEU A 114 -3.49 -1.99 26.31
C LEU A 114 -2.80 -0.98 25.37
N ALA A 115 -1.93 -0.14 25.91
CA ALA A 115 -1.16 0.84 25.13
C ALA A 115 -0.32 0.16 24.04
N SER A 116 0.35 -0.95 24.37
CA SER A 116 1.10 -1.74 23.40
C SER A 116 0.20 -2.35 22.31
N LYS A 117 -0.98 -2.87 22.66
CA LYS A 117 -1.92 -3.39 21.65
C LYS A 117 -2.46 -2.30 20.72
N ILE A 118 -2.77 -1.12 21.25
CA ILE A 118 -3.16 0.04 20.45
C ILE A 118 -2.00 0.45 19.53
N ALA A 119 -0.77 0.55 20.06
CA ALA A 119 0.40 0.89 19.27
C ALA A 119 0.67 -0.12 18.15
N GLN A 120 0.59 -1.42 18.46
CA GLN A 120 0.74 -2.51 17.47
C GLN A 120 -0.34 -2.43 16.38
N PHE A 121 -1.60 -2.18 16.78
CA PHE A 121 -2.70 -2.02 15.85
C PHE A 121 -2.50 -0.84 14.90
N LEU A 122 -2.17 0.34 15.44
CA LEU A 122 -1.93 1.55 14.64
C LEU A 122 -0.72 1.40 13.72
N LEU A 123 0.34 0.76 14.21
CA LEU A 123 1.54 0.49 13.44
C LEU A 123 1.24 -0.45 12.26
N TYR A 124 0.41 -1.48 12.46
CA TYR A 124 0.01 -2.38 11.39
C TYR A 124 -0.97 -1.74 10.40
N ASP A 125 -1.92 -0.89 10.85
CA ASP A 125 -2.77 -0.08 9.95
C ASP A 125 -1.89 0.85 9.10
N PHE A 126 -0.91 1.52 9.72
CA PHE A 126 0.00 2.41 9.02
C PHE A 126 0.81 1.67 7.94
N TYR A 127 1.39 0.51 8.28
CA TYR A 127 2.06 -0.37 7.32
C TYR A 127 1.13 -0.77 6.18
N PHE A 128 0.02 -1.43 6.51
CA PHE A 128 -0.84 -2.07 5.52
C PHE A 128 -1.53 -1.05 4.61
N VAL A 129 -2.12 0.00 5.20
CA VAL A 129 -2.83 1.04 4.44
C VAL A 129 -1.86 1.91 3.66
N GLY A 130 -0.73 2.29 4.25
CA GLY A 130 0.30 3.09 3.58
C GLY A 130 0.84 2.37 2.34
N MET A 131 1.26 1.12 2.52
CA MET A 131 1.81 0.29 1.44
C MET A 131 0.81 0.02 0.32
N LEU A 132 -0.43 -0.36 0.67
CA LEU A 132 -1.47 -0.61 -0.36
C LEU A 132 -1.90 0.66 -1.08
N HIS A 133 -1.95 1.80 -0.40
CA HIS A 133 -2.32 3.05 -1.05
C HIS A 133 -1.23 3.54 -2.03
N VAL A 134 0.04 3.43 -1.64
CA VAL A 134 1.16 3.94 -2.44
C VAL A 134 1.50 3.00 -3.60
N TRP A 135 1.55 1.69 -3.34
CA TRP A 135 2.04 0.69 -4.31
C TRP A 135 1.04 -0.38 -4.72
N GLY A 136 -0.15 -0.42 -4.11
CA GLY A 136 -1.06 -1.57 -4.26
C GLY A 136 -0.47 -2.88 -3.72
N ARG A 137 0.59 -2.82 -2.92
CA ARG A 137 1.40 -3.98 -2.52
C ARG A 137 2.05 -3.76 -1.16
N THR A 138 1.97 -4.77 -0.29
CA THR A 138 2.86 -4.92 0.88
C THR A 138 4.16 -5.64 0.47
N TRP A 139 5.17 -5.70 1.34
CA TRP A 139 6.40 -6.41 1.01
C TRP A 139 6.15 -7.90 0.75
N GLY A 140 5.32 -8.55 1.55
CA GLY A 140 4.91 -9.93 1.30
C GLY A 140 4.23 -10.10 -0.05
N VAL A 141 3.33 -9.19 -0.44
CA VAL A 141 2.69 -9.19 -1.76
C VAL A 141 3.72 -9.02 -2.89
N MET A 142 4.72 -8.16 -2.70
CA MET A 142 5.79 -7.95 -3.68
C MET A 142 6.60 -9.23 -3.92
N LEU A 143 7.03 -9.91 -2.85
CA LEU A 143 7.78 -11.16 -2.94
C LEU A 143 6.91 -12.33 -3.45
N ALA A 144 5.62 -12.34 -3.14
CA ALA A 144 4.65 -13.31 -3.67
C ALA A 144 4.21 -13.02 -5.13
N ARG A 145 4.76 -11.96 -5.75
CA ARG A 145 4.61 -11.60 -7.16
C ARG A 145 3.16 -11.39 -7.59
N TYR A 146 2.40 -10.64 -6.81
CA TYR A 146 1.09 -10.15 -7.20
C TYR A 146 0.88 -8.69 -6.78
N SER A 147 -0.27 -8.12 -7.14
CA SER A 147 -0.67 -6.76 -6.78
C SER A 147 -2.13 -6.76 -6.34
N ILE A 148 -2.47 -5.89 -5.41
CA ILE A 148 -3.85 -5.54 -5.10
C ILE A 148 -4.18 -4.30 -5.91
N VAL A 149 -5.20 -4.41 -6.76
CA VAL A 149 -5.66 -3.34 -7.65
C VAL A 149 -7.17 -3.23 -7.58
N ARG A 150 -7.69 -2.10 -8.06
CA ARG A 150 -9.11 -1.88 -8.31
C ARG A 150 -9.52 -2.59 -9.62
N ARG A 151 -10.82 -2.59 -9.92
CA ARG A 151 -11.37 -3.20 -11.15
C ARG A 151 -10.73 -2.65 -12.43
N ASP A 152 -10.41 -1.36 -12.42
CA ASP A 152 -9.82 -0.58 -13.52
C ASP A 152 -8.28 -0.69 -13.58
N LEU A 153 -7.66 -1.67 -12.90
CA LEU A 153 -6.20 -1.88 -12.81
C LEU A 153 -5.43 -0.88 -11.94
N GLY A 154 -6.05 0.24 -11.53
CA GLY A 154 -5.39 1.23 -10.69
C GLY A 154 -5.16 0.74 -9.26
N LYS A 155 -4.19 1.32 -8.56
CA LYS A 155 -3.97 1.03 -7.14
C LYS A 155 -5.18 1.40 -6.25
N PRO A 156 -5.40 0.70 -5.13
CA PRO A 156 -6.48 1.00 -4.20
C PRO A 156 -6.35 2.42 -3.65
N THR A 157 -7.49 3.10 -3.52
CA THR A 157 -7.53 4.38 -2.79
C THR A 157 -7.26 4.13 -1.31
N LYS A 158 -6.87 5.17 -0.56
CA LYS A 158 -6.66 5.07 0.89
C LYS A 158 -7.89 4.52 1.62
N GLY A 159 -9.09 4.93 1.21
CA GLY A 159 -10.36 4.42 1.74
C GLY A 159 -10.58 2.93 1.45
N MET A 160 -10.31 2.48 0.22
CA MET A 160 -10.39 1.06 -0.13
C MET A 160 -9.34 0.23 0.62
N ALA A 161 -8.12 0.73 0.77
CA ALA A 161 -7.05 0.04 1.52
C ALA A 161 -7.43 -0.16 3.00
N ARG A 162 -7.96 0.88 3.65
CA ARG A 162 -8.47 0.78 5.03
C ARG A 162 -9.73 -0.07 5.15
N GLY A 163 -10.64 0.04 4.19
CA GLY A 163 -11.82 -0.83 4.11
C GLY A 163 -11.41 -2.30 4.00
N ARG A 164 -10.42 -2.61 3.17
CA ARG A 164 -9.85 -3.94 3.01
C ARG A 164 -9.22 -4.47 4.29
N TYR A 165 -8.55 -3.62 5.06
CA TYR A 165 -8.00 -3.97 6.37
C TYR A 165 -9.09 -4.48 7.32
N TRP A 166 -10.14 -3.68 7.55
CA TRP A 166 -11.25 -4.05 8.42
C TRP A 166 -12.05 -5.24 7.89
N ALA A 167 -12.25 -5.30 6.58
CA ALA A 167 -12.90 -6.43 5.93
C ALA A 167 -12.08 -7.73 6.07
N THR A 168 -10.76 -7.64 6.24
CA THR A 168 -9.90 -8.79 6.56
C THR A 168 -10.16 -9.30 7.98
N VAL A 169 -10.33 -8.39 8.96
CA VAL A 169 -10.74 -8.77 10.32
C VAL A 169 -12.09 -9.50 10.30
N LEU A 170 -13.08 -8.96 9.58
CA LEU A 170 -14.39 -9.60 9.40
C LEU A 170 -14.30 -10.94 8.65
N SER A 171 -13.34 -11.10 7.73
CA SER A 171 -13.11 -12.36 7.01
C SER A 171 -12.53 -13.46 7.91
N ILE A 172 -11.78 -13.08 8.96
CA ILE A 172 -11.13 -14.00 9.89
C ILE A 172 -12.09 -14.42 11.01
N MET A 173 -12.95 -13.53 11.48
CA MET A 173 -13.93 -13.80 12.55
C MET A 173 -14.73 -15.12 12.41
N PRO A 174 -15.29 -15.47 11.23
CA PRO A 174 -16.00 -16.73 11.03
C PRO A 174 -15.01 -17.89 10.79
N LEU A 175 -14.00 -18.05 11.67
CA LEU A 175 -12.94 -19.06 11.57
C LEU A 175 -12.20 -19.07 10.21
N GLY A 176 -12.02 -17.88 9.62
CA GLY A 176 -11.35 -17.73 8.32
C GLY A 176 -12.19 -18.10 7.10
N LEU A 177 -13.50 -18.36 7.24
CA LEU A 177 -14.37 -18.71 6.11
C LEU A 177 -14.34 -17.64 5.00
N GLY A 178 -14.25 -16.37 5.36
CA GLY A 178 -14.14 -15.28 4.39
C GLY A 178 -12.82 -15.27 3.61
N LEU A 179 -11.75 -15.88 4.16
CA LEU A 179 -10.50 -16.13 3.45
C LEU A 179 -10.62 -17.35 2.52
N LEU A 180 -11.28 -18.42 2.99
CA LEU A 180 -11.49 -19.66 2.23
C LEU A 180 -12.39 -19.45 1.00
N TRP A 181 -13.22 -18.40 0.98
CA TRP A 181 -14.06 -18.02 -0.16
C TRP A 181 -13.28 -17.85 -1.49
N VAL A 182 -11.99 -17.52 -1.39
CA VAL A 182 -11.04 -17.44 -2.53
C VAL A 182 -10.99 -18.74 -3.35
N LEU A 183 -11.25 -19.90 -2.73
CA LEU A 183 -11.21 -21.21 -3.39
C LEU A 183 -12.31 -21.37 -4.44
N GLY A 184 -13.53 -20.87 -4.17
CA GLY A 184 -14.69 -21.04 -5.04
C GLY A 184 -14.99 -19.85 -5.96
N HIS A 185 -14.52 -18.65 -5.62
CA HIS A 185 -14.87 -17.44 -6.38
C HIS A 185 -14.19 -17.37 -7.76
N LYS A 186 -14.92 -16.91 -8.80
CA LYS A 186 -14.45 -16.78 -10.19
C LYS A 186 -13.09 -16.06 -10.32
N HIS A 187 -12.96 -14.93 -9.62
CA HIS A 187 -11.76 -14.08 -9.60
C HIS A 187 -10.87 -14.29 -8.36
N LYS A 188 -11.04 -15.42 -7.65
CA LYS A 188 -10.31 -15.74 -6.41
C LYS A 188 -10.32 -14.59 -5.39
N ARG A 189 -11.47 -13.93 -5.22
CA ARG A 189 -11.69 -12.87 -4.24
C ARG A 189 -12.18 -13.47 -2.93
N GLY A 190 -11.60 -13.05 -1.80
CA GLY A 190 -12.15 -13.32 -0.47
C GLY A 190 -13.19 -12.27 -0.09
N TRP A 191 -13.85 -12.42 1.05
CA TRP A 191 -14.82 -11.42 1.52
C TRP A 191 -14.17 -10.04 1.70
N HIS A 192 -12.94 -9.99 2.19
CA HIS A 192 -12.14 -8.77 2.31
C HIS A 192 -11.92 -8.05 0.99
N ASP A 193 -11.70 -8.81 -0.10
CA ASP A 193 -11.51 -8.23 -1.42
C ASP A 193 -12.85 -7.76 -2.02
N LEU A 194 -13.92 -8.53 -1.81
CA LEU A 194 -15.28 -8.20 -2.25
C LEU A 194 -15.79 -6.91 -1.60
N MET A 195 -15.72 -6.82 -0.27
CA MET A 195 -16.16 -5.64 0.47
C MET A 195 -15.35 -4.39 0.12
N ALA A 196 -14.06 -4.55 -0.20
CA ALA A 196 -13.19 -3.44 -0.56
C ALA A 196 -13.21 -3.09 -2.05
N GLY A 197 -13.85 -3.89 -2.91
CA GLY A 197 -13.83 -3.71 -4.36
C GLY A 197 -12.44 -3.90 -4.98
N THR A 198 -11.61 -4.77 -4.41
CA THR A 198 -10.22 -5.01 -4.85
C THR A 198 -10.02 -6.39 -5.47
N TYR A 199 -8.97 -6.52 -6.26
CA TYR A 199 -8.56 -7.75 -6.94
C TYR A 199 -7.09 -8.01 -6.67
N ALA A 200 -6.74 -9.26 -6.35
CA ALA A 200 -5.34 -9.67 -6.25
C ALA A 200 -4.91 -10.30 -7.59
N VAL A 201 -4.17 -9.56 -8.40
CA VAL A 201 -3.76 -9.96 -9.75
C VAL A 201 -2.28 -10.35 -9.73
N LYS A 202 -1.94 -11.51 -10.28
CA LYS A 202 -0.55 -11.96 -10.43
C LYS A 202 0.22 -10.92 -11.25
N ARG A 203 1.48 -10.66 -10.90
CA ARG A 203 2.29 -9.62 -11.57
C ARG A 203 2.45 -9.89 -13.07
N SER A 204 2.56 -11.15 -13.49
CA SER A 204 2.64 -11.49 -14.91
C SER A 204 1.36 -11.21 -15.69
N HIS A 205 0.22 -10.98 -15.02
CA HIS A 205 -1.06 -10.69 -15.67
C HIS A 205 -1.49 -9.24 -15.40
N LEU A 206 -0.58 -8.38 -14.95
CA LEU A 206 -0.86 -6.96 -14.76
C LEU A 206 -0.03 -6.18 -15.78
N ILE A 207 -0.69 -5.68 -16.82
CA ILE A 207 -0.05 -4.90 -17.88
C ILE A 207 0.34 -3.54 -17.30
N GLY A 208 1.66 -3.29 -17.20
CA GLY A 208 2.20 -2.14 -16.49
C GLY A 208 1.73 -0.80 -17.06
N ASP A 209 1.65 -0.70 -18.39
CA ASP A 209 1.21 0.51 -19.08
C ASP A 209 -0.26 0.84 -18.79
N LEU A 210 -1.14 -0.17 -18.82
CA LEU A 210 -2.55 -0.02 -18.47
C LEU A 210 -2.73 0.36 -16.99
N ALA A 211 -1.98 -0.28 -16.09
CA ALA A 211 -2.01 0.06 -14.68
C ALA A 211 -1.54 1.51 -14.43
N ALA A 212 -0.45 1.94 -15.08
CA ALA A 212 0.04 3.31 -14.99
C ALA A 212 -0.97 4.32 -15.54
N ALA A 213 -1.62 4.00 -16.66
CA ALA A 213 -2.68 4.82 -17.23
C ALA A 213 -3.89 4.95 -16.29
N ALA A 214 -4.30 3.86 -15.61
CA ALA A 214 -5.41 3.85 -14.66
C ALA A 214 -5.10 4.57 -13.33
N GLU A 215 -3.82 4.66 -12.96
CA GLU A 215 -3.38 5.39 -11.77
C GLU A 215 -3.26 6.89 -11.99
N THR A 216 -3.01 7.32 -13.22
CA THR A 216 -2.71 8.71 -13.56
C THR A 216 -3.99 9.48 -13.93
N PRO A 217 -4.45 10.43 -13.10
CA PRO A 217 -5.66 11.21 -13.38
C PRO A 217 -5.55 11.97 -14.71
N GLN A 218 -6.67 12.12 -15.41
CA GLN A 218 -6.73 12.98 -16.60
C GLN A 218 -6.66 14.45 -16.18
N GLY A 219 -5.81 15.23 -16.85
CA GLY A 219 -5.66 16.66 -16.57
C GLY A 219 -4.91 16.99 -15.29
N GLU A 220 -4.20 16.03 -14.69
CA GLU A 220 -3.29 16.30 -13.58
C GLU A 220 -2.18 17.27 -14.01
N THR A 221 -1.94 18.30 -13.19
CA THR A 221 -0.83 19.24 -13.42
C THR A 221 0.49 18.66 -12.92
N ALA A 222 1.62 19.12 -13.48
CA ALA A 222 2.95 18.71 -13.02
C ALA A 222 3.16 18.98 -11.51
N GLU A 223 2.60 20.08 -10.99
CA GLU A 223 2.66 20.39 -9.55
C GLU A 223 1.90 19.36 -8.71
N GLN A 224 0.67 19.00 -9.11
CA GLN A 224 -0.14 17.99 -8.41
C GLN A 224 0.54 16.62 -8.41
N PHE A 225 1.12 16.23 -9.56
CA PHE A 225 1.90 15.00 -9.66
C PHE A 225 3.09 15.01 -8.68
N LYS A 226 3.86 16.11 -8.66
CA LYS A 226 5.03 16.27 -7.79
C LYS A 226 4.67 16.25 -6.31
N GLU A 227 3.60 16.92 -5.91
CA GLU A 227 3.11 16.91 -4.53
C GLU A 227 2.70 15.50 -4.08
N ARG A 228 1.90 14.80 -4.90
CA ARG A 228 1.53 13.40 -4.62
C ARG A 228 2.77 12.52 -4.53
N HIS A 229 3.68 12.63 -5.50
CA HIS A 229 4.88 11.82 -5.55
C HIS A 229 5.77 12.03 -4.33
N ASN A 230 5.94 13.28 -3.87
CA ASN A 230 6.69 13.60 -2.66
C ASN A 230 6.02 13.05 -1.40
N ALA A 231 4.70 13.16 -1.29
CA ALA A 231 3.95 12.58 -0.18
C ALA A 231 4.09 11.04 -0.14
N GLU A 232 3.99 10.38 -1.29
CA GLU A 232 4.21 8.93 -1.43
C GLU A 232 5.64 8.54 -1.03
N ARG A 233 6.66 9.28 -1.51
CA ARG A 233 8.06 9.07 -1.09
C ARG A 233 8.25 9.21 0.41
N GLY A 234 7.62 10.19 1.04
CA GLY A 234 7.65 10.36 2.50
C GLY A 234 7.08 9.13 3.23
N ILE A 235 5.93 8.62 2.79
CA ILE A 235 5.32 7.41 3.35
C ILE A 235 6.24 6.19 3.18
N ILE A 236 6.88 6.07 2.01
CA ILE A 236 7.81 4.98 1.71
C ILE A 236 9.02 5.02 2.65
N VAL A 237 9.68 6.16 2.75
CA VAL A 237 10.86 6.32 3.61
C VAL A 237 10.49 6.04 5.06
N LEU A 238 9.35 6.56 5.53
CA LEU A 238 8.87 6.32 6.88
C LEU A 238 8.60 4.83 7.14
N ASN A 239 7.96 4.12 6.21
CA ASN A 239 7.75 2.67 6.33
C ASN A 239 9.09 1.90 6.35
N LEU A 240 10.03 2.25 5.47
CA LEU A 240 11.34 1.61 5.41
C LEU A 240 12.11 1.79 6.71
N LEU A 241 12.12 3.00 7.28
CA LEU A 241 12.79 3.26 8.56
C LEU A 241 12.13 2.51 9.72
N LEU A 242 10.79 2.54 9.78
CA LEU A 242 10.04 1.97 10.89
C LEU A 242 10.12 0.44 10.95
N PHE A 243 10.18 -0.23 9.80
CA PHE A 243 10.25 -1.69 9.71
C PHE A 243 11.58 -2.21 9.15
N ALA A 244 12.63 -1.38 9.20
CA ALA A 244 13.99 -1.77 8.79
C ALA A 244 14.46 -3.10 9.43
N PRO A 245 14.23 -3.37 10.74
CA PRO A 245 14.69 -4.61 11.35
C PRO A 245 14.13 -5.87 10.67
N GLY A 246 12.84 -5.89 10.33
CA GLY A 246 12.24 -7.03 9.64
C GLY A 246 12.60 -7.09 8.16
N MET A 247 12.78 -5.95 7.51
CA MET A 247 13.22 -5.91 6.11
C MET A 247 14.62 -6.44 5.90
N ILE A 248 15.53 -6.23 6.86
CA ILE A 248 16.85 -6.85 6.84
C ILE A 248 16.72 -8.37 6.85
N LEU A 249 15.86 -8.94 7.72
CA LEU A 249 15.63 -10.38 7.79
C LEU A 249 15.03 -10.93 6.49
N VAL A 250 14.03 -10.26 5.93
CA VAL A 250 13.43 -10.63 4.63
C VAL A 250 14.48 -10.57 3.52
N GLY A 251 15.33 -9.54 3.51
CA GLY A 251 16.41 -9.38 2.54
C GLY A 251 17.45 -10.50 2.61
N ILE A 252 17.90 -10.87 3.82
CA ILE A 252 18.81 -11.98 4.06
C ILE A 252 18.18 -13.30 3.59
N GLY A 253 16.93 -13.56 3.95
CA GLY A 253 16.20 -14.75 3.52
C GLY A 253 16.07 -14.84 2.00
N GLY A 254 15.76 -13.72 1.35
CA GLY A 254 15.72 -13.61 -0.11
C GLY A 254 17.08 -13.86 -0.76
N TYR A 255 18.15 -13.29 -0.22
CA TYR A 255 19.51 -13.52 -0.71
C TYR A 255 19.90 -15.01 -0.64
N ILE A 256 19.62 -15.67 0.48
CA ILE A 256 19.88 -17.11 0.66
C ILE A 256 19.06 -17.94 -0.34
N ALA A 257 17.76 -17.68 -0.46
CA ALA A 257 16.89 -18.41 -1.39
C ALA A 257 17.33 -18.24 -2.85
N ASN A 258 17.81 -17.05 -3.23
CA ASN A 258 18.40 -16.82 -4.55
C ASN A 258 19.67 -17.65 -4.75
N LYS A 259 20.58 -17.62 -3.78
CA LYS A 259 21.85 -18.37 -3.81
C LYS A 259 21.64 -19.89 -3.89
N LEU A 260 20.54 -20.39 -3.31
CA LEU A 260 20.13 -21.80 -3.37
C LEU A 260 19.35 -22.17 -4.65
N GLY A 261 19.14 -21.23 -5.58
CA GLY A 261 18.39 -21.48 -6.82
C GLY A 261 16.88 -21.71 -6.61
N LEU A 262 16.34 -21.33 -5.45
CA LEU A 262 14.92 -21.52 -5.11
C LEU A 262 14.02 -20.47 -5.77
N MET A 263 14.59 -19.35 -6.24
CA MET A 263 13.88 -18.30 -6.96
C MET A 263 14.14 -18.39 -8.45
N LYS A 264 13.09 -18.65 -9.23
CA LYS A 264 13.14 -18.52 -10.69
C LYS A 264 12.80 -17.09 -11.11
N PRO A 265 13.52 -16.48 -12.08
CA PRO A 265 13.07 -15.26 -12.72
C PRO A 265 11.69 -15.50 -13.35
N GLY A 266 10.85 -14.48 -13.35
CA GLY A 266 9.54 -14.60 -14.00
C GLY A 266 9.67 -14.19 -15.46
N SER A 267 8.92 -14.83 -16.34
CA SER A 267 8.82 -14.43 -17.74
C SER A 267 8.25 -13.01 -17.84
N GLU A 268 8.84 -12.19 -18.72
CA GLU A 268 8.37 -10.84 -19.04
C GLU A 268 7.27 -10.84 -20.10
N GLU A 269 7.02 -11.98 -20.75
CA GLU A 269 5.98 -12.13 -21.76
C GLU A 269 4.57 -12.10 -21.14
N ILE A 270 3.67 -11.38 -21.82
CA ILE A 270 2.24 -11.39 -21.52
C ILE A 270 1.73 -12.84 -21.66
N PRO A 271 1.09 -13.40 -20.64
CA PRO A 271 0.57 -14.76 -20.68
C PRO A 271 -0.39 -14.96 -21.85
N ALA A 272 -0.30 -16.09 -22.54
CA ALA A 272 -1.21 -16.46 -23.63
C ALA A 272 -2.70 -16.35 -23.24
N SER A 273 -3.03 -16.53 -21.96
CA SER A 273 -4.39 -16.36 -21.45
C SER A 273 -4.95 -14.93 -21.58
N LEU A 274 -4.10 -13.91 -21.71
CA LEU A 274 -4.51 -12.52 -21.95
C LEU A 274 -4.53 -12.16 -23.45
N GLN A 275 -3.80 -12.87 -24.31
CA GLN A 275 -3.81 -12.65 -25.75
C GLN A 275 -5.21 -12.83 -26.35
N ALA A 276 -6.01 -13.75 -25.79
CA ALA A 276 -7.41 -13.94 -26.19
C ALA A 276 -8.33 -12.75 -25.87
N LEU A 277 -7.85 -11.74 -25.13
CA LEU A 277 -8.58 -10.51 -24.80
C LEU A 277 -8.11 -9.31 -25.65
N GLU A 278 -7.12 -9.51 -26.52
CA GLU A 278 -6.61 -8.50 -27.48
C GLU A 278 -7.46 -8.43 -28.77
N GLU A 279 -8.55 -9.21 -28.85
CA GLU A 279 -9.58 -9.22 -29.90
C GLU A 279 -10.85 -8.46 -29.48
#